data_AF-A0A2C1A0J3-F1
#
_entry.id   AF-A0A2C1A0J3-F1
#
_cell.length_a   1.000
_cell.length_b   1.000
_cell.length_c   1.000
_cell.angle_alpha   90.00
_cell.angle_beta   90.00
_cell.angle_gamma   90.00
#
_symmetry.space_group_name_H-M   'P 1'
#
loop_
_entity.id
_entity.type
_entity.pdbx_description
1 polymer ?
#
loop_
_entity_poly.entity_id
_entity_poly.type
_entity_poly.pdbx_seq_one_letter_code
_entity_poly.pdbx_strand_id
1 'polypeptide(L)'
;MSNWKTALFELQKTDMSFSTFNEVKAESLDFNNVSLANSTITNANMRNLELNDVNLFGARISDVNLSNSKIINGNLRDLVIDHVYLAGTSFRNIVIPAELDDESISIKFEKCHLSNSQFTDCDLSNVEINNCNLLGMKINGILIEDLLNSFTERK
;
A
#
# COMPACT_ATOMS: atom_id res chain seq x y z
N MET A 1 29.75 5.63 9.96
CA MET A 1 28.74 6.63 10.37
C MET A 1 28.17 7.24 9.12
N SER A 2 26.85 7.19 8.93
CA SER A 2 26.22 7.75 7.73
C SER A 2 26.15 9.28 7.84
N ASN A 3 26.66 9.99 6.83
CA ASN A 3 26.85 11.45 6.80
C ASN A 3 25.58 12.18 6.33
N TRP A 4 24.51 12.07 7.11
CA TRP A 4 23.23 12.72 6.79
C TRP A 4 23.28 14.21 7.14
N LYS A 5 22.87 15.06 6.19
CA LYS A 5 22.55 16.47 6.47
C LYS A 5 21.09 16.56 6.92
N THR A 6 20.82 17.31 7.97
CA THR A 6 19.45 17.56 8.44
C THR A 6 18.94 18.86 7.85
N ALA A 7 17.76 18.82 7.22
CA ALA A 7 16.99 19.98 6.82
C ALA A 7 15.53 19.74 7.23
N LEU A 8 14.95 20.70 7.94
CA LEU A 8 13.52 20.69 8.25
C LEU A 8 12.79 21.36 7.10
N PHE A 9 11.81 20.67 6.53
CA PHE A 9 10.97 21.21 5.47
C PHE A 9 9.55 21.34 5.99
N GLU A 10 9.09 22.57 6.14
CA GLU A 10 7.68 22.90 6.35
C GLU A 10 7.18 23.59 5.08
N LEU A 11 6.22 22.98 4.39
CA LEU A 11 5.73 23.45 3.10
C LEU A 11 4.22 23.64 3.19
N GLN A 12 3.77 24.86 2.95
CA GLN A 12 2.36 25.22 2.98
C GLN A 12 1.99 25.90 1.67
N LYS A 13 1.00 25.34 0.96
CA LYS A 13 0.56 25.84 -0.36
C LYS A 13 1.71 25.97 -1.37
N THR A 14 2.63 25.00 -1.35
CA THR A 14 3.79 24.95 -2.25
C THR A 14 3.54 23.92 -3.35
N ASP A 15 3.88 24.27 -4.59
CA ASP A 15 3.95 23.30 -5.67
C ASP A 15 5.30 22.56 -5.62
N MET A 16 5.24 21.25 -5.39
CA MET A 16 6.39 20.33 -5.41
C MET A 16 6.30 19.32 -6.56
N SER A 17 5.44 19.55 -7.54
CA SER A 17 5.24 18.63 -8.66
C SER A 17 6.57 18.29 -9.32
N PHE A 18 6.73 17.03 -9.73
CA PHE A 18 7.95 16.50 -10.35
C PHE A 18 9.20 16.46 -9.46
N SER A 19 9.04 16.64 -8.14
CA SER A 19 10.14 16.44 -7.19
C SER A 19 10.54 14.95 -7.12
N THR A 20 11.83 14.71 -6.93
CA THR A 20 12.40 13.37 -6.70
C THR A 20 12.99 13.30 -5.30
N PHE A 21 12.61 12.28 -4.55
CA PHE A 21 13.19 11.98 -3.24
C PHE A 21 14.04 10.72 -3.36
N ASN A 22 15.37 10.89 -3.40
CA ASN A 22 16.33 9.78 -3.47
C ASN A 22 17.23 9.83 -2.23
N GLU A 23 17.37 8.70 -1.54
CA GLU A 23 18.18 8.59 -0.32
C GLU A 23 17.79 9.65 0.72
N VAL A 24 16.52 9.73 1.09
CA VAL A 24 16.03 10.70 2.08
C VAL A 24 15.60 9.97 3.36
N LYS A 25 15.94 10.55 4.52
CA LYS A 25 15.30 10.21 5.80
C LYS A 25 14.01 10.98 5.93
N ALA A 26 12.89 10.29 5.77
CA ALA A 26 11.53 10.81 5.80
C ALA A 26 10.68 10.11 6.89
N GLU A 27 11.34 9.70 7.98
CA GLU A 27 10.68 9.06 9.12
C GLU A 27 9.76 10.05 9.83
N SER A 28 8.54 9.59 10.15
CA SER A 28 7.53 10.37 10.87
C SER A 28 7.11 11.67 10.19
N LEU A 29 7.23 11.78 8.86
CA LEU A 29 6.58 12.87 8.13
C LEU A 29 5.04 12.68 8.15
N ASP A 30 4.35 13.81 8.14
CA ASP A 30 2.89 13.86 8.10
C ASP A 30 2.47 14.66 6.86
N PHE A 31 1.82 13.98 5.90
CA PHE A 31 1.27 14.60 4.71
C PHE A 31 -0.25 14.57 4.78
N ASN A 32 -0.85 15.74 4.99
CA ASN A 32 -2.30 15.93 5.01
C ASN A 32 -2.73 16.77 3.81
N ASN A 33 -3.65 16.26 2.98
CA ASN A 33 -4.14 16.94 1.78
C ASN A 33 -3.05 17.30 0.76
N VAL A 34 -2.13 16.36 0.52
CA VAL A 34 -1.01 16.54 -0.41
C VAL A 34 -1.19 15.68 -1.66
N SER A 35 -0.92 16.27 -2.83
CA SER A 35 -0.78 15.50 -4.06
C SER A 35 0.67 15.06 -4.25
N LEU A 36 0.86 13.74 -4.30
CA LEU A 36 2.10 13.06 -4.67
C LEU A 36 1.94 12.32 -6.01
N ALA A 37 0.97 12.74 -6.83
CA ALA A 37 0.66 12.09 -8.09
C ALA A 37 1.88 12.09 -9.02
N ASN A 38 2.13 10.94 -9.66
CA ASN A 38 3.28 10.71 -10.55
C ASN A 38 4.66 10.96 -9.91
N SER A 39 4.75 11.08 -8.59
CA SER A 39 6.03 11.23 -7.90
C SER A 39 6.83 9.91 -7.91
N THR A 40 8.15 10.03 -7.79
CA THR A 40 9.06 8.89 -7.62
C THR A 40 9.78 9.01 -6.28
N ILE A 41 9.64 7.99 -5.45
CA ILE A 41 10.31 7.88 -4.15
C ILE A 41 11.10 6.58 -4.14
N THR A 42 12.42 6.68 -3.98
CA THR A 42 13.32 5.52 -3.99
C THR A 42 14.35 5.58 -2.87
N ASN A 43 14.74 4.42 -2.35
CA ASN A 43 15.79 4.29 -1.33
C ASN A 43 15.55 5.16 -0.07
N ALA A 44 14.29 5.31 0.34
CA ALA A 44 13.89 6.18 1.44
C ALA A 44 13.52 5.40 2.71
N ASN A 45 13.90 5.94 3.87
CA ASN A 45 13.36 5.47 5.16
C ASN A 45 12.11 6.30 5.50
N MET A 46 10.94 5.69 5.39
CA MET A 46 9.62 6.29 5.60
C MET A 46 8.84 5.57 6.71
N ARG A 47 9.53 5.09 7.75
CA ARG A 47 8.90 4.46 8.90
C ARG A 47 7.98 5.44 9.61
N ASN A 48 6.88 4.93 10.17
CA ASN A 48 5.88 5.69 10.91
C ASN A 48 5.31 6.90 10.13
N LEU A 49 5.32 6.84 8.79
CA LEU A 49 4.77 7.88 7.93
C LEU A 49 3.24 7.89 8.04
N GLU A 50 2.64 9.07 8.13
CA GLU A 50 1.19 9.23 8.04
C GLU A 50 0.82 10.00 6.76
N LEU A 51 0.01 9.37 5.91
CA LEU A 51 -0.52 9.94 4.67
C LEU A 51 -2.04 10.00 4.77
N ASN A 52 -2.60 11.18 4.99
CA ASN A 52 -4.05 11.39 5.11
C ASN A 52 -4.56 12.26 3.96
N ASP A 53 -5.63 11.83 3.30
CA ASP A 53 -6.28 12.54 2.19
C ASP A 53 -5.27 12.86 1.06
N VAL A 54 -4.45 11.87 0.71
CA VAL A 54 -3.39 12.02 -0.29
C VAL A 54 -3.80 11.52 -1.67
N ASN A 55 -3.26 12.17 -2.71
CA ASN A 55 -3.35 11.65 -4.07
C ASN A 55 -2.02 11.00 -4.47
N LEU A 56 -2.00 9.67 -4.56
CA LEU A 56 -0.85 8.85 -4.98
C LEU A 56 -1.02 8.29 -6.41
N PHE A 57 -1.92 8.89 -7.19
CA PHE A 57 -2.19 8.48 -8.57
C PHE A 57 -0.89 8.35 -9.38
N GLY A 58 -0.64 7.16 -9.95
CA GLY A 58 0.52 6.91 -10.81
C GLY A 58 1.89 7.05 -10.13
N ALA A 59 1.95 7.21 -8.80
CA ALA A 59 3.22 7.33 -8.09
C ALA A 59 4.00 6.00 -8.14
N ARG A 60 5.32 6.08 -7.99
CA ARG A 60 6.21 4.92 -7.96
C ARG A 60 7.04 4.97 -6.69
N ILE A 61 6.89 3.94 -5.85
CA ILE A 61 7.56 3.83 -4.57
C ILE A 61 8.36 2.53 -4.58
N SER A 62 9.70 2.61 -4.55
CA SER A 62 10.54 1.40 -4.55
C SER A 62 11.67 1.45 -3.52
N ASP A 63 12.07 0.29 -3.02
CA ASP A 63 13.23 0.16 -2.12
C ASP A 63 13.08 1.01 -0.83
N VAL A 64 11.84 1.14 -0.34
CA VAL A 64 11.52 1.95 0.84
C VAL A 64 11.15 1.10 2.05
N ASN A 65 11.36 1.70 3.23
CA ASN A 65 10.82 1.17 4.48
C ASN A 65 9.56 1.93 4.88
N LEU A 66 8.38 1.29 4.80
CA LEU A 66 7.09 1.84 5.22
C LEU A 66 6.60 1.24 6.54
N SER A 67 7.48 0.63 7.34
CA SER A 67 7.05 -0.05 8.56
C SER A 67 6.29 0.90 9.50
N ASN A 68 5.17 0.43 10.04
CA ASN A 68 4.24 1.16 10.90
C ASN A 68 3.58 2.40 10.29
N SER A 69 3.61 2.55 8.96
CA SER A 69 3.01 3.70 8.29
C SER A 69 1.50 3.52 8.09
N LYS A 70 0.81 4.65 7.88
CA LYS A 70 -0.64 4.68 7.65
C LYS A 70 -0.95 5.44 6.37
N ILE A 71 -1.80 4.87 5.54
CA ILE A 71 -2.35 5.53 4.35
C ILE A 71 -3.86 5.52 4.50
N ILE A 72 -4.45 6.70 4.63
CA ILE A 72 -5.85 6.91 4.97
C ILE A 72 -6.50 7.82 3.92
N ASN A 73 -7.65 7.40 3.39
CA ASN A 73 -8.40 8.17 2.37
C ASN A 73 -7.56 8.50 1.12
N GLY A 74 -6.67 7.60 0.71
CA GLY A 74 -5.76 7.83 -0.40
C GLY A 74 -6.30 7.37 -1.75
N ASN A 75 -6.05 8.14 -2.81
CA ASN A 75 -6.19 7.65 -4.19
C ASN A 75 -4.93 6.88 -4.60
N LEU A 76 -5.04 5.55 -4.70
CA LEU A 76 -3.92 4.66 -5.07
C LEU A 76 -4.02 4.13 -6.51
N ARG A 77 -4.85 4.74 -7.36
CA ARG A 77 -4.98 4.32 -8.77
C ARG A 77 -3.62 4.39 -9.46
N ASP A 78 -3.25 3.34 -10.19
CA ASP A 78 -1.98 3.20 -10.92
C ASP A 78 -0.72 3.34 -10.05
N LEU A 79 -0.85 3.28 -8.71
CA LEU A 79 0.29 3.27 -7.79
C LEU A 79 1.10 1.98 -7.96
N VAL A 80 2.42 2.11 -8.10
CA VAL A 80 3.35 0.98 -8.10
C VAL A 80 4.18 1.02 -6.81
N ILE A 81 4.09 -0.05 -6.02
CA ILE A 81 4.91 -0.26 -4.82
C ILE A 81 5.75 -1.52 -5.03
N ASP A 82 7.07 -1.42 -4.97
CA ASP A 82 7.98 -2.52 -5.26
C ASP A 82 9.16 -2.60 -4.27
N HIS A 83 9.59 -3.81 -3.91
CA HIS A 83 10.68 -4.04 -2.94
C HIS A 83 10.54 -3.25 -1.61
N VAL A 84 9.37 -3.33 -0.97
CA VAL A 84 9.06 -2.56 0.25
C VAL A 84 8.93 -3.40 1.52
N TYR A 85 9.26 -2.78 2.66
CA TYR A 85 8.95 -3.33 3.98
C TYR A 85 7.63 -2.74 4.50
N LEU A 86 6.60 -3.58 4.63
CA LEU A 86 5.24 -3.20 5.04
C LEU A 86 4.86 -3.63 6.47
N ALA A 87 5.80 -4.08 7.29
CA ALA A 87 5.50 -4.57 8.64
C ALA A 87 4.74 -3.51 9.46
N GLY A 88 3.53 -3.85 9.94
CA GLY A 88 2.69 -2.93 10.71
C GLY A 88 2.04 -1.80 9.89
N THR A 89 2.15 -1.81 8.55
CA THR A 89 1.50 -0.81 7.69
C THR A 89 -0.01 -1.05 7.64
N SER A 90 -0.79 0.03 7.60
CA SER A 90 -2.23 -0.07 7.37
C SER A 90 -2.70 0.84 6.23
N PHE A 91 -3.59 0.29 5.40
CA PHE A 91 -4.34 1.01 4.37
C PHE A 91 -5.79 1.07 4.82
N ARG A 92 -6.36 2.27 4.92
CA ARG A 92 -7.74 2.47 5.43
C ARG A 92 -8.50 3.41 4.52
N ASN A 93 -9.77 3.07 4.28
CA ASN A 93 -10.67 3.85 3.43
C ASN A 93 -10.06 4.16 2.06
N ILE A 94 -9.35 3.19 1.49
CA ILE A 94 -8.83 3.30 0.13
C ILE A 94 -9.99 3.04 -0.83
N VAL A 95 -10.17 3.93 -1.79
CA VAL A 95 -11.22 3.82 -2.80
C VAL A 95 -10.55 3.75 -4.18
N ILE A 96 -10.94 2.75 -4.96
CA ILE A 96 -10.69 2.71 -6.39
C ILE A 96 -11.92 3.34 -7.06
N PRO A 97 -11.80 4.44 -7.81
CA PRO A 97 -12.95 5.11 -8.41
C PRO A 97 -13.72 4.17 -9.35
N ALA A 98 -15.02 4.05 -9.14
CA ALA A 98 -15.91 3.21 -9.95
C ALA A 98 -16.22 3.79 -11.35
N GLU A 99 -15.83 5.03 -11.63
CA GLU A 99 -16.16 5.77 -12.87
C GLU A 99 -15.37 5.30 -14.10
N LEU A 100 -14.61 4.22 -13.99
CA LEU A 100 -13.82 3.69 -15.07
C LEU A 100 -14.36 2.29 -15.37
N ASP A 101 -15.08 2.15 -16.49
CA ASP A 101 -15.57 0.87 -17.07
C ASP A 101 -14.41 -0.07 -17.50
N ASP A 102 -13.24 0.08 -16.90
CA ASP A 102 -12.04 -0.67 -17.18
C ASP A 102 -11.74 -1.59 -16.00
N GLU A 103 -12.22 -2.83 -16.13
CA GLU A 103 -11.98 -3.94 -15.21
C GLU A 103 -10.48 -4.24 -14.99
N SER A 104 -9.57 -3.66 -15.80
CA SER A 104 -8.12 -3.80 -15.61
C SER A 104 -7.58 -3.01 -14.41
N ILE A 105 -8.33 -2.04 -13.89
CA ILE A 105 -7.90 -1.19 -12.78
C ILE A 105 -8.19 -1.90 -11.46
N SER A 106 -7.21 -2.66 -10.99
CA SER A 106 -7.23 -3.33 -9.68
C SER A 106 -5.95 -3.06 -8.90
N ILE A 107 -6.02 -3.12 -7.57
CA ILE A 107 -4.83 -3.17 -6.72
C ILE A 107 -4.28 -4.60 -6.77
N LYS A 108 -3.01 -4.75 -7.13
CA LYS A 108 -2.34 -6.05 -7.25
C LYS A 108 -1.28 -6.22 -6.16
N PHE A 109 -1.24 -7.41 -5.57
CA PHE A 109 -0.20 -7.84 -4.65
C PHE A 109 0.56 -9.02 -5.26
N GLU A 110 1.60 -8.73 -6.02
CA GLU A 110 2.39 -9.75 -6.72
C GLU A 110 3.63 -10.09 -5.90
N LYS A 111 3.88 -11.38 -5.67
CA LYS A 111 5.07 -11.89 -4.95
C LYS A 111 5.26 -11.25 -3.55
N CYS A 112 4.16 -10.87 -2.91
CA CYS A 112 4.17 -10.22 -1.60
C CYS A 112 4.09 -11.24 -0.45
N HIS A 113 4.85 -11.01 0.63
CA HIS A 113 4.68 -11.74 1.88
C HIS A 113 3.60 -11.08 2.74
N LEU A 114 2.36 -11.60 2.65
CA LEU A 114 1.20 -11.08 3.38
C LEU A 114 0.76 -11.98 4.55
N SER A 115 1.64 -12.85 5.07
CA SER A 115 1.30 -13.72 6.20
C SER A 115 0.82 -12.91 7.42
N ASN A 116 -0.22 -13.40 8.09
CA ASN A 116 -0.88 -12.75 9.22
C ASN A 116 -1.57 -11.40 8.91
N SER A 117 -1.72 -11.03 7.63
CA SER A 117 -2.49 -9.84 7.23
C SER A 117 -3.99 -10.07 7.43
N GLN A 118 -4.74 -8.98 7.61
CA GLN A 118 -6.19 -9.00 7.78
C GLN A 118 -6.84 -8.06 6.76
N PHE A 119 -7.93 -8.53 6.17
CA PHE A 119 -8.85 -7.73 5.35
C PHE A 119 -10.16 -7.65 6.13
N THR A 120 -10.45 -6.50 6.73
CA THR A 120 -11.63 -6.27 7.56
C THR A 120 -12.47 -5.18 6.91
N ASP A 121 -13.78 -5.41 6.78
CA ASP A 121 -14.73 -4.48 6.16
C ASP A 121 -14.29 -4.00 4.76
N CYS A 122 -13.65 -4.90 4.00
CA CYS A 122 -13.19 -4.66 2.64
C CYS A 122 -14.19 -5.27 1.64
N ASP A 123 -14.42 -4.57 0.53
CA ASP A 123 -15.00 -5.20 -0.65
C ASP A 123 -13.92 -6.07 -1.33
N LEU A 124 -14.13 -7.38 -1.32
CA LEU A 124 -13.25 -8.37 -1.94
C LEU A 124 -13.89 -9.02 -3.17
N SER A 125 -14.94 -8.39 -3.72
CA SER A 125 -15.60 -8.87 -4.94
C SER A 125 -14.58 -8.97 -6.08
N ASN A 126 -14.64 -10.06 -6.84
CA ASN A 126 -13.75 -10.36 -7.97
C ASN A 126 -12.25 -10.48 -7.63
N VAL A 127 -11.87 -10.60 -6.35
CA VAL A 127 -10.48 -10.89 -5.97
C VAL A 127 -10.14 -12.34 -6.31
N GLU A 128 -9.06 -12.52 -7.09
CA GLU A 128 -8.48 -13.83 -7.36
C GLU A 128 -7.24 -14.08 -6.50
N ILE A 129 -7.16 -15.28 -5.93
CA ILE A 129 -5.99 -15.73 -5.17
C ILE A 129 -5.32 -16.87 -5.95
N ASN A 130 -4.32 -16.51 -6.74
CA ASN A 130 -3.62 -17.43 -7.65
C ASN A 130 -2.19 -17.71 -7.15
N ASN A 131 -1.75 -18.96 -7.19
CA ASN A 131 -0.37 -19.37 -6.88
C ASN A 131 0.14 -18.89 -5.51
N CYS A 132 -0.74 -18.84 -4.51
CA CYS A 132 -0.42 -18.40 -3.14
C CYS A 132 -0.39 -19.57 -2.15
N ASN A 133 0.37 -19.42 -1.07
CA ASN A 133 0.26 -20.30 0.08
C ASN A 133 -1.00 -19.93 0.89
N LEU A 134 -1.95 -20.86 0.95
CA LEU A 134 -3.25 -20.66 1.62
C LEU A 134 -3.32 -21.26 3.03
N LEU A 135 -2.24 -21.87 3.53
CA LEU A 135 -2.21 -22.54 4.84
C LEU A 135 -2.65 -21.59 5.96
N GLY A 136 -3.68 -21.98 6.71
CA GLY A 136 -4.21 -21.18 7.81
C GLY A 136 -5.04 -19.94 7.40
N MET A 137 -5.25 -19.69 6.09
CA MET A 137 -6.10 -18.59 5.63
C MET A 137 -7.54 -18.81 6.06
N LYS A 138 -8.21 -17.73 6.50
CA LYS A 138 -9.60 -17.76 6.95
C LYS A 138 -10.49 -16.81 6.17
N ILE A 139 -11.69 -17.26 5.83
CA ILE A 139 -12.79 -16.43 5.31
C ILE A 139 -13.90 -16.44 6.36
N ASN A 140 -14.27 -15.28 6.90
CA ASN A 140 -15.25 -15.14 7.99
C ASN A 140 -15.00 -16.11 9.17
N GLY A 141 -13.72 -16.31 9.52
CA GLY A 141 -13.29 -17.18 10.60
C GLY A 141 -13.15 -18.67 10.25
N ILE A 142 -13.59 -19.09 9.06
CA ILE A 142 -13.55 -20.49 8.60
C ILE A 142 -12.26 -20.73 7.81
N LEU A 143 -11.55 -21.83 8.09
CA LEU A 143 -10.34 -22.20 7.34
C LEU A 143 -10.68 -22.54 5.89
N ILE A 144 -9.92 -22.01 4.95
CA ILE A 144 -10.11 -22.31 3.52
C ILE A 144 -9.86 -23.78 3.21
N GLU A 145 -8.93 -24.42 3.92
CA GLU A 145 -8.61 -25.85 3.77
C GLU A 145 -9.83 -26.72 4.10
N ASP A 146 -10.57 -26.40 5.17
CA ASP A 146 -11.80 -27.09 5.55
C ASP A 146 -12.89 -26.92 4.49
N LEU A 147 -13.04 -25.69 3.96
CA LEU A 147 -13.99 -25.40 2.89
C LEU A 147 -13.67 -26.23 1.64
N LEU A 148 -12.41 -26.21 1.17
CA LEU A 148 -11.99 -26.95 -0.03
C LEU A 148 -12.17 -28.46 0.14
N ASN A 149 -11.81 -29.03 1.30
CA ASN A 149 -11.98 -30.45 1.60
C ASN A 149 -13.47 -30.86 1.56
N SER A 150 -14.36 -30.00 2.08
CA SER A 150 -15.80 -30.27 2.06
C SER A 150 -16.40 -30.34 0.65
N PHE A 151 -15.78 -29.68 -0.35
CA PHE A 151 -16.21 -29.78 -1.75
C PHE A 151 -15.68 -31.05 -2.42
N THR A 152 -14.49 -31.51 -2.06
CA THR A 152 -13.92 -32.75 -2.60
C THR A 152 -14.63 -34.00 -2.07
N GLU A 153 -15.12 -34.00 -0.84
CA GLU A 153 -15.86 -35.12 -0.25
C GLU A 153 -17.31 -35.24 -0.74
N ARG A 154 -17.84 -34.19 -1.39
CA ARG A 154 -19.19 -34.17 -2.00
C ARG A 154 -19.22 -34.64 -3.46
N LYS A 155 -18.07 -35.04 -4.01
CA LYS A 155 -17.95 -35.66 -5.35
C LYS A 155 -17.63 -37.14 -5.20
#